data_AF-A0AAP9E5D4-F1
#
_entry.id   AF-A0AAP9E5D4-F1
#
_cell.length_a   1.000
_cell.length_b   1.000
_cell.length_c   1.000
_cell.angle_alpha   90.00
_cell.angle_beta   90.00
_cell.angle_gamma   90.00
#
_symmetry.space_group_name_H-M   'P 1'
#
loop_
_entity.id
_entity.type
_entity.pdbx_description
1 polymer ?
#
loop_
_entity_poly.entity_id
_entity_poly.type
_entity_poly.pdbx_seq_one_letter_code
_entity_poly.pdbx_strand_id
1 'polypeptide(L)'
;MLGTKGSSHAVFYGASYSAATTFESSETQPSSSEKTVSAFLRGQFALKRTMDIAGASIALVALAPVLLTVAALVKLDSKGPVLFSQVRWGMNGRKIRVYKFRSMRTDLCDATGVAQTVKNDPRITRIGAILRRTNIDELPQLLNVLKGDMSLVGPRCHAIGMLAAGRLYEELVPHYHMRHRVRPGITGLAQMRGLRGPTDRSDKARARIVSDLYYVDNFSIWLDIRIMVGTVISELRGGKGF
;
A
#
# COMPACT_ATOMS: atom_id res chain seq x y z
N MET A 1 -3.18 -52.66 -20.89
CA MET A 1 -4.13 -51.95 -20.01
C MET A 1 -3.36 -50.93 -19.18
N LEU A 2 -3.88 -49.69 -19.14
CA LEU A 2 -3.65 -48.62 -18.17
C LEU A 2 -2.26 -47.97 -18.10
N GLY A 3 -2.25 -46.65 -18.36
CA GLY A 3 -1.08 -45.78 -18.24
C GLY A 3 -0.93 -45.13 -16.88
N THR A 4 -0.02 -44.16 -16.79
CA THR A 4 -0.03 -43.06 -15.82
C THR A 4 0.91 -41.94 -16.27
N LYS A 5 0.45 -40.70 -16.09
CA LYS A 5 1.16 -39.44 -16.35
C LYS A 5 2.12 -39.11 -15.20
N GLY A 6 3.27 -38.54 -15.54
CA GLY A 6 4.15 -37.72 -14.68
C GLY A 6 4.90 -36.75 -15.61
N SER A 7 5.43 -35.61 -15.22
CA SER A 7 5.54 -34.84 -13.98
C SER A 7 6.01 -33.43 -14.41
N SER A 8 5.74 -32.43 -13.57
CA SER A 8 6.23 -31.05 -13.55
C SER A 8 7.58 -30.75 -14.22
N HIS A 9 7.66 -29.62 -14.91
CA HIS A 9 8.90 -28.84 -15.03
C HIS A 9 8.66 -27.38 -14.61
N ALA A 10 9.11 -27.07 -13.40
CA ALA A 10 9.41 -25.72 -12.95
C ALA A 10 10.67 -25.24 -13.68
N VAL A 11 10.62 -24.07 -14.32
CA VAL A 11 11.79 -23.45 -14.95
C VAL A 11 12.46 -22.54 -13.92
N PHE A 12 13.59 -23.02 -13.40
CA PHE A 12 14.55 -22.25 -12.61
C PHE A 12 15.30 -21.27 -13.53
N TYR A 13 15.37 -19.99 -13.15
CA TYR A 13 16.35 -19.05 -13.72
C TYR A 13 17.53 -18.94 -12.75
N GLY A 14 18.64 -19.58 -13.12
CA GLY A 14 19.96 -19.38 -12.53
C GLY A 14 20.99 -19.52 -13.64
N ALA A 15 21.60 -18.42 -14.05
CA ALA A 15 22.78 -18.43 -14.91
C ALA A 15 23.74 -17.33 -14.45
N SER A 16 24.95 -17.79 -14.18
CA SER A 16 26.15 -17.10 -13.73
C SER A 16 26.69 -16.13 -14.79
N TYR A 17 27.22 -15.00 -14.36
CA TYR A 17 27.89 -14.01 -15.19
C TYR A 17 29.30 -14.50 -15.61
N SER A 18 29.59 -14.51 -16.92
CA SER A 18 30.96 -14.38 -17.44
C SER A 18 30.98 -13.98 -18.93
N ALA A 19 31.97 -13.15 -19.26
CA ALA A 19 32.48 -12.73 -20.57
C ALA A 19 31.65 -11.74 -21.41
N ALA A 20 32.22 -10.55 -21.58
CA ALA A 20 31.81 -9.51 -22.50
C ALA A 20 31.74 -10.05 -23.94
N THR A 21 30.52 -10.06 -24.49
CA THR A 21 30.26 -10.18 -25.92
C THR A 21 29.34 -9.03 -26.27
N THR A 22 29.78 -8.13 -27.14
CA THR A 22 28.96 -7.09 -27.76
C THR A 22 27.82 -7.77 -28.52
N PHE A 23 26.68 -7.95 -27.86
CA PHE A 23 25.43 -8.33 -28.50
C PHE A 23 24.80 -7.07 -29.09
N GLU A 24 24.85 -7.00 -30.40
CA GLU A 24 24.01 -6.15 -31.23
C GLU A 24 22.54 -6.41 -30.81
N SER A 25 21.90 -5.40 -30.21
CA SER A 25 20.53 -5.50 -29.74
C SER A 25 19.59 -5.56 -30.94
N SER A 26 19.25 -6.77 -31.39
CA SER A 26 18.14 -6.96 -32.33
C SER A 26 16.85 -6.52 -31.63
N GLU A 27 16.26 -5.40 -32.07
CA GLU A 27 14.92 -4.98 -31.65
C GLU A 27 13.88 -5.99 -32.16
N THR A 28 13.67 -7.07 -31.41
CA THR A 28 12.63 -8.05 -31.72
C THR A 28 11.28 -7.39 -31.48
N GLN A 29 10.55 -7.11 -32.56
CA GLN A 29 9.22 -6.54 -32.47
C GLN A 29 8.27 -7.48 -31.70
N PRO A 30 7.48 -6.97 -30.74
CA PRO A 30 6.62 -7.81 -29.91
C PRO A 30 5.57 -8.53 -30.76
N SER A 31 5.31 -9.79 -30.42
CA SER A 31 4.34 -10.65 -31.09
C SER A 31 2.90 -10.11 -30.94
N SER A 32 1.98 -10.52 -31.84
CA SER A 32 0.57 -10.10 -31.80
C SER A 32 -0.13 -10.45 -30.47
N SER A 33 0.23 -11.59 -29.88
CA SER A 33 -0.22 -12.02 -28.55
C SER A 33 0.26 -11.07 -27.45
N GLU A 34 1.54 -10.71 -27.44
CA GLU A 34 2.11 -9.77 -26.47
C GLU A 34 1.50 -8.37 -26.58
N LYS A 35 1.24 -7.89 -27.81
CA LYS A 35 0.55 -6.62 -28.05
C LYS A 35 -0.87 -6.63 -27.48
N THR A 36 -1.60 -7.73 -27.67
CA THR A 36 -2.98 -7.90 -27.18
C THR A 36 -3.04 -7.94 -25.66
N VAL A 37 -2.17 -8.73 -25.02
CA VAL A 37 -2.03 -8.80 -23.55
C VAL A 37 -1.66 -7.43 -22.99
N SER A 38 -0.71 -6.73 -23.61
CA SER A 38 -0.30 -5.39 -23.21
C SER A 38 -1.43 -4.37 -23.32
N ALA A 39 -2.23 -4.41 -24.40
CA ALA A 39 -3.39 -3.55 -24.56
C ALA A 39 -4.48 -3.81 -23.50
N PHE A 40 -4.77 -5.09 -23.23
CA PHE A 40 -5.72 -5.48 -22.19
C PHE A 40 -5.30 -4.99 -20.80
N LEU A 41 -4.04 -5.21 -20.42
CA LEU A 41 -3.50 -4.73 -19.14
C LEU A 41 -3.54 -3.19 -19.04
N ARG A 42 -3.19 -2.48 -20.12
CA ARG A 42 -3.33 -1.01 -20.19
C ARG A 42 -4.78 -0.57 -19.96
N GLY A 43 -5.74 -1.24 -20.59
CA GLY A 43 -7.17 -1.00 -20.39
C GLY A 43 -7.60 -1.19 -18.93
N GLN A 44 -7.15 -2.28 -18.29
CA GLN A 44 -7.44 -2.51 -16.87
C GLN A 44 -6.83 -1.44 -15.96
N PHE A 45 -5.59 -1.01 -16.19
CA PHE A 45 -4.98 0.06 -15.40
C PHE A 45 -5.65 1.41 -15.62
N ALA A 46 -6.12 1.71 -16.83
CA ALA A 46 -6.90 2.90 -17.13
C ALA A 46 -8.25 2.87 -16.38
N LEU A 47 -8.96 1.74 -16.44
CA LEU A 47 -10.21 1.55 -15.70
C LEU A 47 -10.01 1.67 -14.18
N LYS A 48 -8.97 1.02 -13.64
CA LYS A 48 -8.58 1.18 -12.22
C LYS A 48 -8.35 2.64 -11.87
N ARG A 49 -7.67 3.40 -12.75
CA ARG A 49 -7.41 4.81 -12.50
C ARG A 49 -8.68 5.65 -12.50
N THR A 50 -9.62 5.37 -13.40
CA THR A 50 -10.93 6.03 -13.41
C THR A 50 -11.72 5.72 -12.14
N MET A 51 -11.75 4.46 -11.71
CA MET A 51 -12.37 4.05 -10.45
C MET A 51 -11.75 4.75 -9.24
N ASP A 52 -10.42 4.84 -9.21
CA ASP A 52 -9.68 5.55 -8.15
C ASP A 52 -10.09 7.02 -8.04
N ILE A 53 -10.13 7.73 -9.18
CA ILE A 53 -10.49 9.15 -9.20
C ILE A 53 -11.95 9.35 -8.83
N ALA A 54 -12.87 8.56 -9.40
CA ALA A 54 -14.29 8.66 -9.12
C ALA A 54 -14.59 8.35 -7.66
N GLY A 55 -14.08 7.23 -7.15
CA GLY A 55 -14.28 6.81 -5.75
C GLY A 55 -13.66 7.79 -4.76
N ALA A 56 -12.45 8.29 -5.02
CA ALA A 56 -11.83 9.29 -4.14
C ALA A 56 -12.57 10.62 -4.14
N SER A 57 -13.05 11.08 -5.30
CA SER A 57 -13.85 12.31 -5.42
C SER A 57 -15.17 12.20 -4.67
N ILE A 58 -15.91 11.10 -4.87
CA ILE A 58 -17.18 10.83 -4.18
C ILE A 58 -16.94 10.78 -2.67
N ALA A 59 -15.92 10.04 -2.21
CA ALA A 59 -15.60 9.92 -0.79
C ALA A 59 -15.22 11.28 -0.17
N LEU A 60 -14.42 12.10 -0.87
CA LEU A 60 -14.05 13.43 -0.37
C LEU A 60 -15.26 14.36 -0.22
N VAL A 61 -16.17 14.37 -1.20
CA VAL A 61 -17.39 15.19 -1.13
C VAL A 61 -18.31 14.69 -0.01
N ALA A 62 -18.58 13.37 0.03
CA ALA A 62 -19.45 12.77 1.03
C ALA A 62 -18.92 12.93 2.46
N LEU A 63 -17.60 12.85 2.64
CA LEU A 63 -16.94 12.97 3.95
C LEU A 63 -16.50 14.40 4.27
N ALA A 64 -16.71 15.38 3.38
CA ALA A 64 -16.24 16.75 3.59
C ALA A 64 -16.66 17.35 4.94
N PRO A 65 -17.92 17.21 5.41
CA PRO A 65 -18.31 17.71 6.72
C PRO A 65 -17.48 17.08 7.85
N VAL A 66 -17.28 15.75 7.80
CA VAL A 66 -16.49 15.01 8.80
C VAL A 66 -15.03 15.44 8.77
N LEU A 67 -14.44 15.59 7.58
CA LEU A 67 -13.03 16.00 7.42
C LEU A 67 -12.80 17.42 7.97
N LEU A 68 -13.74 18.34 7.75
CA LEU A 68 -13.68 19.70 8.28
C LEU A 68 -13.84 19.73 9.81
N THR A 69 -14.77 18.95 10.36
CA THR A 69 -14.91 18.81 11.82
C THR A 69 -13.65 18.22 12.44
N VAL A 70 -13.09 17.16 11.86
CA VAL A 70 -11.84 16.56 12.33
C VAL A 70 -10.68 17.55 12.24
N ALA A 71 -10.58 18.32 11.16
CA ALA A 71 -9.57 19.35 10.99
C ALA A 71 -9.61 20.39 12.13
N ALA A 72 -10.81 20.86 12.49
CA ALA A 72 -11.01 21.79 13.60
C ALA A 72 -10.62 21.14 14.94
N LEU A 73 -11.07 19.92 15.22
CA LEU A 73 -10.74 19.18 16.45
C LEU A 73 -9.24 18.97 16.61
N VAL A 74 -8.54 18.57 15.54
CA VAL A 74 -7.08 18.41 15.54
C VAL A 74 -6.41 19.74 15.86
N LYS A 75 -6.86 20.85 15.25
CA LYS A 75 -6.29 22.19 15.45
C LYS A 75 -6.44 22.67 16.89
N LEU A 76 -7.55 22.34 17.54
CA LEU A 76 -7.84 22.71 18.92
C LEU A 76 -7.14 21.82 19.95
N ASP A 77 -6.86 20.55 19.62
CA ASP A 77 -6.28 19.57 20.54
C ASP A 77 -4.77 19.80 20.80
N SER A 78 -4.04 20.38 19.84
CA SER A 78 -2.60 20.70 19.98
C SER A 78 -2.12 21.77 19.00
N LYS A 79 -1.02 22.47 19.33
CA LYS A 79 -0.38 23.45 18.45
C LYS A 79 0.21 22.78 17.19
N GLY A 80 0.17 23.48 16.06
CA GLY A 80 0.80 23.07 14.79
C GLY A 80 -0.17 22.95 13.59
N PRO A 81 0.27 22.32 12.48
CA PRO A 81 -0.53 22.09 11.27
C PRO A 81 -1.54 20.93 11.42
N VAL A 82 -2.72 21.06 10.81
CA VAL A 82 -3.78 20.02 10.85
C VAL A 82 -3.33 18.73 10.17
N LEU A 83 -2.67 18.85 9.02
CA LEU A 83 -2.17 17.72 8.27
C LEU A 83 -0.72 17.42 8.67
N PHE A 84 -0.45 16.13 8.82
CA PHE A 84 0.89 15.56 8.87
C PHE A 84 1.22 14.95 7.50
N SER A 85 2.48 14.97 7.11
CA SER A 85 2.93 14.29 5.90
C SER A 85 4.26 13.58 6.10
N GLN A 86 4.41 12.43 5.46
CA GLN A 86 5.64 11.65 5.49
C GLN A 86 6.00 11.12 4.10
N VAL A 87 7.30 11.06 3.81
CA VAL A 87 7.80 10.46 2.58
C VAL A 87 7.73 8.93 2.68
N ARG A 88 7.14 8.30 1.66
CA ARG A 88 6.96 6.85 1.56
C ARG A 88 7.36 6.35 0.17
N TRP A 89 7.54 5.04 0.03
CA TRP A 89 7.71 4.41 -1.28
C TRP A 89 6.37 4.34 -2.03
N GLY A 90 6.38 4.80 -3.28
CA GLY A 90 5.31 4.71 -4.26
C GLY A 90 5.64 3.75 -5.40
N MET A 91 4.87 3.85 -6.49
CA MET A 91 5.06 2.99 -7.65
C MET A 91 6.44 3.18 -8.29
N ASN A 92 7.08 2.07 -8.64
CA ASN A 92 8.43 1.94 -9.19
C ASN A 92 9.49 2.61 -8.31
N GLY A 93 9.33 2.52 -6.99
CA GLY A 93 10.29 3.08 -6.03
C GLY A 93 10.32 4.60 -5.99
N ARG A 94 9.33 5.30 -6.56
CA ARG A 94 9.28 6.77 -6.47
C ARG A 94 8.95 7.21 -5.05
N LYS A 95 9.60 8.28 -4.57
CA LYS A 95 9.28 8.88 -3.28
C LYS A 95 8.00 9.71 -3.41
N ILE A 96 6.99 9.39 -2.60
CA ILE A 96 5.71 10.11 -2.55
C ILE A 96 5.50 10.71 -1.16
N ARG A 97 4.77 11.81 -1.08
CA ARG A 97 4.39 12.44 0.20
C ARG A 97 2.98 12.04 0.56
N VAL A 98 2.80 11.24 1.61
CA VAL A 98 1.50 10.74 2.04
C VAL A 98 0.91 11.65 3.11
N TYR A 99 -0.35 12.04 2.95
CA TYR A 99 -1.07 12.95 3.87
C TYR A 99 -1.88 12.19 4.90
N LYS A 100 -1.87 12.68 6.14
CA LYS A 100 -2.73 12.20 7.24
C LYS A 100 -3.19 13.37 8.09
N PHE A 101 -4.22 13.20 8.89
CA PHE A 101 -4.44 14.11 10.00
C PHE A 101 -3.35 13.91 11.04
N ARG A 102 -2.92 15.01 11.66
CA ARG A 102 -1.98 14.96 12.76
C ARG A 102 -2.64 14.28 13.95
N SER A 103 -2.12 13.11 14.34
CA SER A 103 -2.52 12.37 15.55
C SER A 103 -1.48 12.42 16.67
N MET A 104 -0.34 13.09 16.44
CA MET A 104 0.75 13.21 17.40
C MET A 104 1.24 14.65 17.55
N ARG A 105 1.79 14.95 18.73
CA ARG A 105 2.42 16.21 19.12
C ARG A 105 3.69 16.47 18.31
N THR A 106 3.68 17.54 17.51
CA THR A 106 4.81 17.89 16.64
C THR A 106 6.10 18.19 17.41
N ASP A 107 5.99 18.73 18.62
CA ASP A 107 7.10 19.07 19.52
C ASP A 107 7.83 17.85 20.10
N LEU A 108 7.20 16.66 20.07
CA LEU A 108 7.76 15.43 20.63
C LEU A 108 8.08 14.36 19.56
N CYS A 109 7.82 14.66 18.29
CA CYS A 109 8.03 13.72 17.19
C CYS A 109 9.44 13.86 16.58
N ASP A 110 9.98 12.73 16.11
CA ASP A 110 11.16 12.75 15.27
C ASP A 110 10.80 13.23 13.86
N ALA A 111 11.65 14.05 13.25
CA ALA A 111 11.40 14.58 11.90
C ALA A 111 11.32 13.47 10.83
N THR A 112 11.87 12.29 11.10
CA THR A 112 11.95 11.18 10.13
C THR A 112 10.69 10.32 10.10
N GLY A 113 9.94 10.26 11.21
CA GLY A 113 8.77 9.40 11.39
C GLY A 113 9.10 7.90 11.27
N VAL A 114 10.35 7.51 11.50
CA VAL A 114 10.81 6.11 11.41
C VAL A 114 10.45 5.36 12.69
N ALA A 115 10.50 6.05 13.83
CA ALA A 115 10.15 5.49 15.13
C ALA A 115 8.72 4.92 15.11
N GLN A 116 8.61 3.61 15.36
CA GLN A 116 7.30 2.97 15.48
C GLN A 116 6.54 3.53 16.69
N THR A 117 5.23 3.60 16.58
CA THR A 117 4.36 3.97 17.70
C THR A 117 4.34 2.84 18.72
N VAL A 118 4.55 3.18 19.99
CA VAL A 118 4.51 2.21 21.11
C VAL A 118 3.15 2.23 21.80
N LYS A 119 2.89 1.24 22.66
CA LYS A 119 1.69 1.26 23.52
C LYS A 119 1.79 2.45 24.49
N ASN A 120 0.71 3.22 24.63
CA ASN A 120 0.65 4.43 25.44
C ASN A 120 1.70 5.49 25.07
N ASP A 121 1.95 5.65 23.76
CA ASP A 121 2.93 6.62 23.26
C ASP A 121 2.56 8.05 23.67
N PRO A 122 3.43 8.75 24.45
CA PRO A 122 3.13 10.08 24.99
C PRO A 122 3.02 11.16 23.90
N ARG A 123 3.46 10.84 22.68
CA ARG A 123 3.33 11.74 21.53
C ARG A 123 1.90 11.80 21.02
N ILE A 124 1.06 10.79 21.28
CA ILE A 124 -0.32 10.74 20.76
C ILE A 124 -1.19 11.75 21.50
N THR A 125 -1.95 12.55 20.76
CA THR A 125 -2.89 13.51 21.35
C THR A 125 -4.23 12.83 21.68
N ARG A 126 -5.09 13.48 22.48
CA ARG A 126 -6.38 12.90 22.89
C ARG A 126 -7.28 12.62 21.69
N ILE A 127 -7.42 13.59 20.78
CA ILE A 127 -8.14 13.39 19.51
C ILE A 127 -7.37 12.42 18.61
N GLY A 128 -6.04 12.50 18.60
CA GLY A 128 -5.18 11.59 17.85
C GLY A 128 -5.40 10.12 18.18
N ALA A 129 -5.62 9.77 19.45
CA ALA A 129 -5.93 8.40 19.87
C ALA A 129 -7.23 7.89 19.24
N ILE A 130 -8.26 8.73 19.16
CA ILE A 130 -9.54 8.40 18.52
C ILE A 130 -9.32 8.20 17.02
N LEU A 131 -8.64 9.15 16.36
CA LEU A 131 -8.41 9.12 14.91
C LEU A 131 -7.66 7.86 14.47
N ARG A 132 -6.64 7.43 15.23
CA ARG A 132 -5.86 6.22 14.92
C ARG A 132 -6.69 4.96 15.10
N ARG A 133 -7.50 4.89 16.16
CA ARG A 133 -8.38 3.75 16.44
C ARG A 133 -9.48 3.57 15.38
N THR A 134 -9.91 4.66 14.74
CA THR A 134 -10.95 4.64 13.70
C THR A 134 -10.38 4.76 12.28
N ASN A 135 -9.05 4.83 12.12
CA ASN A 135 -8.35 5.10 10.85
C ASN A 135 -8.76 6.41 10.15
N ILE A 136 -9.49 7.30 10.83
CA ILE A 136 -9.93 8.58 10.26
C ILE A 136 -8.73 9.46 9.94
N ASP A 137 -7.60 9.29 10.65
CA ASP A 137 -6.37 10.01 10.34
C ASP A 137 -5.82 9.73 8.93
N GLU A 138 -6.23 8.62 8.29
CA GLU A 138 -5.77 8.26 6.95
C GLU A 138 -6.64 8.80 5.82
N LEU A 139 -7.82 9.35 6.10
CA LEU A 139 -8.72 9.85 5.05
C LEU A 139 -8.12 10.96 4.16
N PRO A 140 -7.21 11.84 4.63
CA PRO A 140 -6.52 12.78 3.74
C PRO A 140 -5.71 12.12 2.62
N GLN A 141 -5.41 10.81 2.70
CA GLN A 141 -4.78 10.05 1.61
C GLN A 141 -5.64 9.99 0.35
N LEU A 142 -6.96 10.27 0.43
CA LEU A 142 -7.80 10.42 -0.76
C LEU A 142 -7.28 11.52 -1.70
N LEU A 143 -6.63 12.56 -1.16
CA LEU A 143 -5.94 13.58 -1.97
C LEU A 143 -4.73 12.99 -2.72
N ASN A 144 -4.01 12.05 -2.12
CA ASN A 144 -2.93 11.31 -2.79
C ASN A 144 -3.45 10.44 -3.93
N VAL A 145 -4.65 9.86 -3.76
CA VAL A 145 -5.32 9.11 -4.83
C VAL A 145 -5.66 10.04 -5.99
N LEU A 146 -6.29 11.19 -5.74
CA LEU A 146 -6.58 12.15 -6.81
C LEU A 146 -5.31 12.62 -7.54
N LYS A 147 -4.23 12.91 -6.80
CA LYS A 147 -2.93 13.29 -7.36
C LYS A 147 -2.25 12.18 -8.19
N GLY A 148 -2.62 10.92 -7.96
CA GLY A 148 -2.05 9.77 -8.66
C GLY A 148 -0.80 9.17 -8.01
N ASP A 149 -0.48 9.61 -6.78
CA ASP A 149 0.57 9.04 -5.94
C ASP A 149 0.14 7.68 -5.36
N MET A 150 -1.16 7.53 -5.08
CA MET A 150 -1.79 6.34 -4.49
C MET A 150 -2.99 5.85 -5.30
N SER A 151 -3.49 4.67 -4.95
CA SER A 151 -4.75 4.08 -5.42
C SER A 151 -5.69 3.83 -4.23
N LEU A 152 -6.98 3.62 -4.48
CA LEU A 152 -7.90 3.19 -3.41
C LEU A 152 -7.49 1.81 -2.88
N VAL A 153 -7.14 0.90 -3.79
CA VAL A 153 -6.70 -0.47 -3.48
C VAL A 153 -5.28 -0.71 -3.99
N GLY A 154 -4.43 -1.23 -3.11
CA GLY A 154 -3.06 -1.62 -3.42
C GLY A 154 -2.25 -1.97 -2.17
N PRO A 155 -1.00 -2.39 -2.33
CA PRO A 155 -0.10 -2.66 -1.20
C PRO A 155 0.07 -1.41 -0.33
N ARG A 156 0.18 -1.58 1.00
CA ARG A 156 0.30 -0.43 1.91
C ARG A 156 1.63 0.31 1.74
N CYS A 157 1.64 1.65 1.75
CA CYS A 157 2.90 2.41 1.67
C CYS A 157 3.75 2.24 2.94
N HIS A 158 4.91 1.59 2.82
CA HIS A 158 5.85 1.42 3.94
C HIS A 158 6.76 2.65 4.08
N ALA A 159 7.18 2.92 5.32
CA ALA A 159 8.15 3.98 5.58
C ALA A 159 9.49 3.59 4.95
N ILE A 160 10.24 4.60 4.52
CA ILE A 160 11.64 4.37 4.10
C ILE A 160 12.40 3.92 5.35
N GLY A 161 13.14 2.81 5.25
CA GLY A 161 13.85 2.22 6.40
C GLY A 161 12.93 1.53 7.43
N MET A 162 11.72 1.13 7.07
CA MET A 162 10.81 0.46 8.00
C MET A 162 11.38 -0.89 8.46
N LEU A 163 11.42 -1.07 9.79
CA LEU A 163 11.87 -2.30 10.44
C LEU A 163 10.70 -3.25 10.74
N ALA A 164 10.97 -4.55 10.66
CA ALA A 164 10.13 -5.63 11.14
C ALA A 164 11.00 -6.63 11.91
N ALA A 165 10.59 -6.95 13.14
CA ALA A 165 11.36 -7.81 14.06
C ALA A 165 12.85 -7.36 14.18
N GLY A 166 13.08 -6.05 14.22
CA GLY A 166 14.42 -5.45 14.33
C GLY A 166 15.28 -5.48 13.06
N ARG A 167 14.77 -5.98 11.93
CA ARG A 167 15.47 -6.01 10.63
C ARG A 167 14.75 -5.20 9.58
N LEU A 168 15.46 -4.81 8.51
CA LEU A 168 14.80 -4.15 7.39
C LEU A 168 13.84 -5.12 6.70
N TYR A 169 12.68 -4.62 6.30
CA TYR A 169 11.67 -5.43 5.60
C TYR A 169 12.20 -6.11 4.35
N GLU A 170 13.10 -5.44 3.62
CA GLU A 170 13.73 -5.91 2.40
C GLU A 170 14.72 -7.07 2.63
N GLU A 171 15.32 -7.14 3.82
CA GLU A 171 16.18 -8.26 4.23
C GLU A 171 15.36 -9.47 4.67
N LEU A 172 14.19 -9.22 5.25
CA LEU A 172 13.36 -10.27 5.85
C LEU A 172 12.58 -11.10 4.81
N VAL A 173 12.18 -10.47 3.71
CA VAL A 173 11.31 -11.09 2.70
C VAL A 173 11.94 -10.96 1.31
N PRO A 174 12.31 -12.08 0.66
CA PRO A 174 12.75 -12.06 -0.72
C PRO A 174 11.74 -11.37 -1.63
N HIS A 175 12.24 -10.64 -2.62
CA HIS A 175 11.41 -9.93 -3.60
C HIS A 175 10.48 -8.86 -3.00
N TYR A 176 10.76 -8.36 -1.78
CA TYR A 176 10.00 -7.31 -1.13
C TYR A 176 9.66 -6.13 -2.06
N HIS A 177 10.62 -5.68 -2.87
CA HIS A 177 10.47 -4.52 -3.76
C HIS A 177 9.42 -4.71 -4.87
N MET A 178 9.02 -5.94 -5.19
CA MET A 178 8.04 -6.23 -6.23
C MET A 178 6.66 -5.64 -5.93
N ARG A 179 6.34 -5.43 -4.64
CA ARG A 179 5.12 -4.74 -4.22
C ARG A 179 5.03 -3.30 -4.75
N HIS A 180 6.16 -2.68 -5.09
CA HIS A 180 6.21 -1.32 -5.64
C HIS A 180 5.89 -1.27 -7.14
N ARG A 181 5.61 -2.39 -7.83
CA ARG A 181 5.22 -2.39 -9.25
C ARG A 181 3.88 -1.71 -9.53
N VAL A 182 3.04 -1.58 -8.51
CA VAL A 182 1.75 -0.89 -8.57
C VAL A 182 1.72 0.29 -7.60
N ARG A 183 0.75 1.19 -7.77
CA ARG A 183 0.53 2.28 -6.80
C ARG A 183 0.17 1.68 -5.43
N PRO A 184 0.72 2.24 -4.34
CA PRO A 184 0.29 1.83 -3.01
C PRO A 184 -1.18 2.23 -2.78
N GLY A 185 -1.86 1.45 -1.95
CA GLY A 185 -3.28 1.62 -1.64
C GLY A 185 -3.57 2.27 -0.29
N ILE A 186 -4.72 2.93 -0.18
CA ILE A 186 -5.32 3.26 1.12
C ILE A 186 -5.68 1.95 1.84
N THR A 187 -6.45 1.09 1.16
CA THR A 187 -6.68 -0.30 1.56
C THR A 187 -5.97 -1.27 0.62
N GLY A 188 -5.96 -2.55 0.97
CA GLY A 188 -5.26 -3.59 0.23
C GLY A 188 -5.63 -4.98 0.73
N LEU A 189 -5.20 -6.00 0.00
CA LEU A 189 -5.52 -7.39 0.31
C LEU A 189 -5.01 -7.80 1.69
N ALA A 190 -3.80 -7.35 2.06
CA ALA A 190 -3.24 -7.59 3.38
C ALA A 190 -4.09 -6.94 4.49
N GLN A 191 -4.51 -5.68 4.30
CA GLN A 191 -5.39 -4.99 5.25
C GLN A 191 -6.73 -5.72 5.42
N MET A 192 -7.37 -6.10 4.31
CA MET A 192 -8.65 -6.83 4.33
C MET A 192 -8.54 -8.19 5.03
N ARG A 193 -7.40 -8.88 4.91
CA ARG A 193 -7.10 -10.14 5.62
C ARG A 193 -6.75 -9.95 7.09
N GLY A 194 -6.76 -8.73 7.61
CA GLY A 194 -6.39 -8.44 9.00
C GLY A 194 -4.89 -8.53 9.27
N LEU A 195 -4.04 -8.58 8.23
CA LEU A 195 -2.58 -8.59 8.35
C LEU A 195 -2.05 -7.17 8.64
N ARG A 196 -2.65 -6.49 9.61
CA ARG A 196 -2.36 -5.12 10.07
C ARG A 196 -1.70 -5.11 11.44
N GLY A 197 -1.28 -3.94 11.91
CA GLY A 197 -0.70 -3.74 13.24
C GLY A 197 0.82 -3.95 13.34
N PRO A 198 1.35 -4.06 14.58
CA PRO A 198 2.78 -4.13 14.87
C PRO A 198 3.50 -5.25 14.12
N THR A 199 4.74 -4.97 13.75
CA THR A 199 5.63 -5.87 12.99
C THR A 199 6.70 -6.44 13.91
N ASP A 200 6.27 -6.80 15.12
CA ASP A 200 7.09 -7.38 16.18
C ASP A 200 7.60 -8.78 15.82
N ARG A 201 6.79 -9.54 15.08
CA ARG A 201 7.12 -10.89 14.64
C ARG A 201 7.37 -10.98 13.14
N SER A 202 8.40 -11.72 12.77
CA SER A 202 8.82 -11.92 11.38
C SER A 202 7.78 -12.65 10.53
N ASP A 203 7.03 -13.59 11.11
CA ASP A 203 5.96 -14.35 10.45
C ASP A 203 4.82 -13.46 9.97
N LYS A 204 4.32 -12.57 10.84
CA LYS A 204 3.29 -11.59 10.49
C LYS A 204 3.77 -10.63 9.41
N ALA A 205 5.00 -10.16 9.53
CA ALA A 205 5.61 -9.28 8.54
C ALA A 205 5.72 -9.96 7.18
N ARG A 206 6.17 -11.23 7.14
CA ARG A 206 6.24 -12.03 5.89
C ARG A 206 4.85 -12.27 5.31
N ALA A 207 3.87 -12.68 6.12
CA ALA A 207 2.50 -12.92 5.66
C ALA A 207 1.87 -11.68 5.00
N ARG A 208 2.12 -10.48 5.57
CA ARG A 208 1.71 -9.20 4.97
C ARG A 208 2.31 -9.02 3.58
N ILE A 209 3.61 -9.21 3.42
CA ILE A 209 4.29 -9.05 2.12
C ILE A 209 3.81 -10.09 1.12
N VAL A 210 3.66 -11.36 1.52
CA VAL A 210 3.12 -12.41 0.63
C VAL A 210 1.72 -12.04 0.14
N SER A 211 0.88 -11.47 1.00
CA SER A 211 -0.44 -10.99 0.59
C SER A 211 -0.39 -9.80 -0.36
N ASP A 212 0.59 -8.90 -0.22
CA ASP A 212 0.81 -7.79 -1.16
C ASP A 212 1.30 -8.31 -2.52
N LEU A 213 2.25 -9.25 -2.53
CA LEU A 213 2.77 -9.86 -3.76
C LEU A 213 1.68 -10.62 -4.51
N TYR A 214 0.85 -11.39 -3.79
CA TYR A 214 -0.30 -12.06 -4.37
C TYR A 214 -1.24 -11.07 -5.07
N TYR A 215 -1.50 -9.91 -4.46
CA TYR A 215 -2.32 -8.88 -5.08
C TYR A 215 -1.69 -8.33 -6.37
N VAL A 216 -0.38 -8.08 -6.37
CA VAL A 216 0.33 -7.59 -7.56
C VAL A 216 0.28 -8.61 -8.70
N ASP A 217 0.50 -9.89 -8.40
CA ASP A 217 0.56 -10.95 -9.40
C ASP A 217 -0.84 -11.34 -9.94
N ASN A 218 -1.89 -11.14 -9.13
CA ASN A 218 -3.26 -11.54 -9.46
C ASN A 218 -4.20 -10.33 -9.59
N PHE A 219 -3.64 -9.18 -9.94
CA PHE A 219 -4.42 -7.95 -10.06
C PHE A 219 -5.58 -8.15 -11.04
N SER A 220 -6.77 -7.77 -10.59
CA SER A 220 -7.96 -7.63 -11.44
C SER A 220 -8.89 -6.60 -10.83
N ILE A 221 -9.72 -5.98 -11.67
CA ILE A 221 -10.77 -5.05 -11.20
C ILE A 221 -11.73 -5.73 -10.23
N TRP A 222 -12.02 -7.01 -10.44
CA TRP A 222 -12.87 -7.77 -9.53
C TRP A 222 -12.23 -7.96 -8.15
N LEU A 223 -10.92 -8.23 -8.09
CA LEU A 223 -10.20 -8.31 -6.82
C LEU A 223 -10.24 -6.98 -6.08
N ASP A 224 -10.08 -5.85 -6.79
CA ASP A 224 -10.22 -4.51 -6.20
C ASP A 224 -11.61 -4.30 -5.58
N ILE A 225 -12.68 -4.64 -6.31
CA ILE A 225 -14.07 -4.53 -5.82
C ILE A 225 -14.26 -5.37 -4.56
N ARG A 226 -13.78 -6.63 -4.56
CA ARG A 226 -13.85 -7.51 -3.38
C ARG A 226 -13.11 -6.91 -2.18
N ILE A 227 -11.94 -6.32 -2.40
CA ILE A 227 -11.16 -5.68 -1.33
C ILE A 227 -11.88 -4.45 -0.79
N MET A 228 -12.43 -3.60 -1.66
CA MET A 228 -13.19 -2.41 -1.23
C MET A 228 -14.41 -2.80 -0.40
N VAL A 229 -15.23 -3.72 -0.88
CA VAL A 229 -16.43 -4.20 -0.17
C VAL A 229 -16.04 -4.87 1.16
N GLY A 230 -15.03 -5.74 1.15
CA GLY A 230 -14.53 -6.39 2.36
C GLY A 230 -14.00 -5.39 3.39
N THR A 231 -13.33 -4.32 2.94
CA THR A 231 -12.86 -3.24 3.82
C THR A 231 -14.03 -2.48 4.44
N VAL A 232 -15.01 -2.05 3.64
CA VAL A 232 -16.19 -1.33 4.15
C VAL A 232 -16.94 -2.17 5.19
N ILE A 233 -17.19 -3.45 4.90
CA ILE A 233 -17.85 -4.36 5.85
C ILE A 233 -17.01 -4.51 7.12
N SER A 234 -15.69 -4.68 7.00
CA SER A 234 -14.81 -4.81 8.16
C SER A 234 -14.83 -3.57 9.04
N GLU A 235 -14.85 -2.37 8.47
CA GLU A 235 -14.88 -1.12 9.24
C GLU A 235 -16.25 -0.89 9.88
N LEU A 236 -17.36 -1.19 9.18
CA LEU A 236 -18.72 -1.10 9.73
C LEU A 236 -19.02 -2.09 10.87
N ARG A 237 -18.41 -3.28 10.87
CA ARG A 237 -18.58 -4.31 11.91
C ARG A 237 -17.71 -4.09 13.15
N GLY A 238 -17.32 -2.85 13.43
CA GLY A 238 -16.45 -2.51 14.56
C GLY A 238 -14.99 -2.83 14.26
N GLY A 239 -14.55 -2.50 13.04
CA GLY A 239 -13.15 -2.64 12.64
C GLY A 239 -12.22 -2.07 13.72
N LYS A 240 -11.27 -2.89 14.17
CA LYS A 240 -10.19 -2.41 15.00
C LYS A 240 -9.25 -1.64 14.06
N GLY A 241 -9.37 -0.32 13.99
CA GLY A 241 -8.30 0.49 13.39
C GLY A 241 -6.96 0.24 14.07
N PHE A 242 -5.90 0.83 13.53
CA PHE A 242 -4.50 0.51 13.86
C PHE A 242 -4.21 0.20 15.33
#